data_AF-A0A1T2X2H4-F1
#
_entry.id   AF-A0A1T2X2H4-F1
#
_cell.length_a   1.000
_cell.length_b   1.000
_cell.length_c   1.000
_cell.angle_alpha   90.00
_cell.angle_beta   90.00
_cell.angle_gamma   90.00
#
_symmetry.space_group_name_H-M   'P 1'
#
loop_
_entity.id
_entity.type
_entity.pdbx_description
1 polymer ?
#
loop_
_entity_poly.entity_id
_entity_poly.type
_entity_poly.pdbx_seq_one_letter_code
_entity_poly.pdbx_strand_id
1 'polypeptide(L)'
;MDMKYELRASIRKGLPVFMGKLKRGEPVTAAFLGGSITEGAGASDPDATSWRALTENYLKERLGEERVTCINAGVGGTNSTFGAHRFQEHVLQKGTVDIVFVEFSVNDDLDRVESIRGMEGIVRQCHRLSPHTELCFVYTAADKNLTDRLPFNIAVHEEVASYYDIPSVNFAVEIYELILAGRMQWEHLAPDHYHPHDEGHALYADYIRDFLQTLEFIQDEDARTPSSTLPPMESSNYEYAMMTGVREVTEYRGFQFAHLDDEPRMNWRFHTEHLLTYAADASLTFKVHGQSAGICMLCGPDTGIFEYAIDEGPFQPMNLFDDWCKIAYRPVIAMFPIAKERKNMTITVRNTSLKDNRSTGTSLRIMKLFSN
;
A
#
# COMPACT_ATOMS: atom_id res chain seq x y z
N MET A 1 -16.43 -15.71 -25.27
CA MET A 1 -15.29 -15.23 -24.48
C MET A 1 -15.15 -16.23 -23.35
N ASP A 2 -14.06 -17.01 -23.32
CA ASP A 2 -13.88 -18.09 -22.35
C ASP A 2 -13.81 -17.51 -20.92
N MET A 3 -14.54 -18.11 -19.96
CA MET A 3 -14.47 -17.78 -18.52
C MET A 3 -13.03 -17.74 -17.96
N LYS A 4 -12.06 -18.36 -18.65
CA LYS A 4 -10.65 -18.35 -18.27
C LYS A 4 -10.02 -16.95 -18.32
N TYR A 5 -10.46 -16.08 -19.24
CA TYR A 5 -9.91 -14.73 -19.33
C TYR A 5 -10.33 -13.86 -18.14
N GLU A 6 -11.59 -13.99 -17.67
CA GLU A 6 -12.14 -13.19 -16.56
C GLU A 6 -11.37 -13.38 -15.24
N LEU A 7 -10.73 -14.55 -15.03
CA LEU A 7 -9.93 -14.81 -13.82
C LEU A 7 -8.50 -14.29 -13.90
N ARG A 8 -7.93 -14.16 -15.11
CA ARG A 8 -6.52 -13.78 -15.35
C ARG A 8 -6.34 -12.27 -15.42
N ALA A 9 -7.20 -11.61 -16.18
CA ALA A 9 -7.26 -10.16 -16.23
C ALA A 9 -8.67 -9.70 -16.56
N SER A 10 -9.13 -8.67 -15.86
CA SER A 10 -10.41 -8.05 -16.13
C SER A 10 -10.19 -6.64 -16.65
N ILE A 11 -10.59 -6.43 -17.91
CA ILE A 11 -10.36 -5.17 -18.63
C ILE A 11 -11.16 -4.02 -17.99
N ARG A 12 -12.44 -4.26 -17.66
CA ARG A 12 -13.40 -3.23 -17.22
C ARG A 12 -13.36 -1.99 -18.12
N LYS A 13 -13.18 -0.78 -17.56
CA LYS A 13 -13.05 0.47 -18.34
C LYS A 13 -11.72 0.56 -19.12
N GLY A 14 -10.79 -0.36 -18.91
CA GLY A 14 -9.45 -0.32 -19.47
C GLY A 14 -8.62 0.82 -18.89
N LEU A 15 -7.66 1.28 -19.70
CA LEU A 15 -6.75 2.38 -19.39
C LEU A 15 -6.68 3.38 -20.57
N PRO A 16 -7.81 3.92 -21.05
CA PRO A 16 -7.86 4.71 -22.29
C PRO A 16 -6.94 5.94 -22.27
N VAL A 17 -6.81 6.63 -21.11
CA VAL A 17 -5.94 7.81 -21.03
C VAL A 17 -4.47 7.40 -21.15
N PHE A 18 -4.03 6.46 -20.31
CA PHE A 18 -2.66 5.96 -20.29
C PHE A 18 -2.28 5.31 -21.62
N MET A 19 -3.10 4.40 -22.15
CA MET A 19 -2.86 3.76 -23.45
C MET A 19 -2.87 4.76 -24.60
N GLY A 20 -3.71 5.79 -24.54
CA GLY A 20 -3.69 6.91 -25.48
C GLY A 20 -2.35 7.64 -25.48
N LYS A 21 -1.77 7.93 -24.31
CA LYS A 21 -0.43 8.53 -24.19
C LYS A 21 0.65 7.61 -24.77
N LEU A 22 0.59 6.31 -24.46
CA LEU A 22 1.52 5.32 -25.03
C LEU A 22 1.46 5.28 -26.56
N LYS A 23 0.25 5.32 -27.14
CA LYS A 23 0.03 5.34 -28.60
C LYS A 23 0.59 6.62 -29.26
N ARG A 24 0.54 7.76 -28.57
CA ARG A 24 1.05 9.05 -29.06
C ARG A 24 2.54 9.28 -28.78
N GLY A 25 3.21 8.38 -28.06
CA GLY A 25 4.61 8.54 -27.69
C GLY A 25 4.86 9.65 -26.66
N GLU A 26 3.85 10.01 -25.87
CA GLU A 26 3.94 11.06 -24.86
C GLU A 26 4.66 10.56 -23.60
N PRO A 27 5.35 11.45 -22.84
CA PRO A 27 5.93 11.07 -21.57
C PRO A 27 4.89 10.55 -20.58
N VAL A 28 5.23 9.48 -19.85
CA VAL A 28 4.36 8.86 -18.86
C VAL A 28 5.01 8.73 -17.50
N THR A 29 4.20 8.89 -16.45
CA THR A 29 4.57 8.58 -15.07
C THR A 29 3.73 7.42 -14.56
N ALA A 30 4.37 6.31 -14.20
CA ALA A 30 3.74 5.14 -13.60
C ALA A 30 4.12 5.01 -12.12
N ALA A 31 3.16 4.82 -11.24
CA ALA A 31 3.40 4.58 -9.82
C ALA A 31 3.01 3.17 -9.42
N PHE A 32 3.71 2.62 -8.43
CA PHE A 32 3.51 1.26 -7.94
C PHE A 32 3.31 1.30 -6.44
N LEU A 33 2.07 1.17 -5.99
CA LEU A 33 1.65 1.27 -4.60
C LEU A 33 1.35 -0.13 -4.07
N GLY A 34 2.15 -0.63 -3.12
CA GLY A 34 1.88 -1.95 -2.55
C GLY A 34 2.77 -2.35 -1.39
N GLY A 35 2.81 -3.65 -1.12
CA GLY A 35 3.65 -4.27 -0.10
C GLY A 35 5.10 -4.52 -0.51
N SER A 36 5.69 -5.58 0.04
CA SER A 36 7.11 -5.96 -0.13
C SER A 36 7.43 -6.45 -1.54
N ILE A 37 6.52 -7.19 -2.18
CA ILE A 37 6.69 -7.66 -3.56
C ILE A 37 6.76 -6.46 -4.51
N THR A 38 5.89 -5.46 -4.31
CA THR A 38 5.92 -4.18 -5.04
C THR A 38 7.17 -3.35 -4.73
N GLU A 39 7.67 -3.39 -3.50
CA GLU A 39 8.94 -2.76 -3.13
C GLU A 39 10.13 -3.39 -3.88
N GLY A 40 10.04 -4.69 -4.17
CA GLY A 40 11.04 -5.47 -4.92
C GLY A 40 11.67 -6.62 -4.12
N ALA A 41 11.08 -7.01 -2.98
CA ALA A 41 11.58 -8.12 -2.18
C ALA A 41 11.65 -9.42 -2.99
N GLY A 42 12.70 -10.21 -2.75
CA GLY A 42 13.01 -11.45 -3.45
C GLY A 42 13.85 -11.26 -4.73
N ALA A 43 13.75 -10.10 -5.39
CA ALA A 43 14.59 -9.77 -6.53
C ALA A 43 16.07 -9.59 -6.12
N SER A 44 17.00 -10.02 -6.95
CA SER A 44 18.45 -9.87 -6.74
C SER A 44 18.89 -8.41 -6.79
N ASP A 45 18.23 -7.63 -7.65
CA ASP A 45 18.29 -6.17 -7.69
C ASP A 45 16.86 -5.61 -7.76
N PRO A 46 16.31 -5.06 -6.66
CA PRO A 46 14.96 -4.48 -6.61
C PRO A 46 14.70 -3.40 -7.67
N ASP A 47 15.74 -2.71 -8.15
CA ASP A 47 15.62 -1.62 -9.11
C ASP A 47 15.88 -2.03 -10.56
N ALA A 48 16.30 -3.27 -10.81
CA ALA A 48 16.51 -3.81 -12.15
C ALA A 48 15.67 -5.06 -12.48
N THR A 49 15.40 -5.91 -11.49
CA THR A 49 14.86 -7.26 -11.68
C THR A 49 13.51 -7.49 -11.01
N SER A 50 12.99 -6.52 -10.25
CA SER A 50 11.61 -6.58 -9.74
C SER A 50 10.59 -6.42 -10.87
N TRP A 51 9.38 -6.93 -10.69
CA TRP A 51 8.31 -6.80 -11.69
C TRP A 51 8.01 -5.33 -12.04
N ARG A 52 8.16 -4.45 -11.05
CA ARG A 52 8.10 -2.99 -11.18
C ARG A 52 9.18 -2.47 -12.12
N ALA A 53 10.44 -2.81 -11.85
CA ALA A 53 11.59 -2.38 -12.65
C ALA A 53 11.54 -2.93 -14.08
N LEU A 54 11.08 -4.17 -14.24
CA LEU A 54 10.90 -4.79 -15.56
C LEU A 54 9.73 -4.17 -16.33
N THR A 55 8.63 -3.80 -15.64
CA THR A 55 7.54 -3.03 -16.25
C THR A 55 8.02 -1.64 -16.69
N GLU A 56 8.84 -0.97 -15.87
CA GLU A 56 9.49 0.29 -16.24
C GLU A 56 10.35 0.14 -17.49
N ASN A 57 11.19 -0.90 -17.57
CA ASN A 57 12.04 -1.17 -18.73
C ASN A 57 11.20 -1.41 -19.99
N TYR A 58 10.11 -2.18 -19.90
CA TYR A 58 9.18 -2.35 -21.02
C TYR A 58 8.61 -1.01 -21.53
N LEU A 59 8.23 -0.11 -20.62
CA LEU A 59 7.75 1.23 -21.01
C LEU A 59 8.87 2.07 -21.64
N LYS A 60 10.10 1.98 -21.13
CA LYS A 60 11.28 2.69 -21.67
C LYS A 60 11.65 2.20 -23.07
N GLU A 61 11.61 0.89 -23.31
CA GLU A 61 11.82 0.30 -24.63
C GLU A 61 10.81 0.82 -25.66
N ARG A 62 9.59 1.10 -25.21
CA ARG A 62 8.50 1.61 -26.05
C ARG A 62 8.58 3.11 -26.32
N LEU A 63 8.91 3.91 -25.31
CA LEU A 63 8.79 5.38 -25.37
C LEU A 63 10.13 6.13 -25.44
N GLY A 64 11.24 5.48 -25.08
CA GLY A 64 12.51 6.13 -24.78
C GLY A 64 12.70 6.37 -23.28
N GLU A 65 13.94 6.27 -22.80
CA GLU A 65 14.29 6.36 -21.38
C GLU A 65 13.88 7.69 -20.75
N GLU A 66 14.06 8.80 -21.46
CA GLU A 66 13.77 10.16 -20.99
C GLU A 66 12.27 10.47 -20.85
N ARG A 67 11.40 9.57 -21.33
CA ARG A 67 9.94 9.74 -21.35
C ARG A 67 9.21 8.92 -20.31
N VAL A 68 9.91 8.13 -19.51
CA VAL A 68 9.29 7.26 -18.51
C VAL A 68 9.81 7.63 -17.13
N THR A 69 8.89 7.98 -16.24
CA THR A 69 9.17 8.12 -14.82
C THR A 69 8.43 7.02 -14.07
N CYS A 70 9.14 6.26 -13.23
CA CYS A 70 8.51 5.28 -12.34
C CYS A 70 8.67 5.64 -10.88
N ILE A 71 7.58 5.57 -10.14
CA ILE A 71 7.54 5.83 -8.70
C ILE A 71 7.37 4.50 -7.97
N ASN A 72 8.44 4.05 -7.30
CA ASN A 72 8.34 2.95 -6.34
C ASN A 72 7.70 3.47 -5.05
N ALA A 73 6.43 3.14 -4.83
CA ALA A 73 5.69 3.38 -3.60
C ALA A 73 5.34 2.04 -2.91
N GLY A 74 6.15 0.99 -3.05
CA GLY A 74 6.05 -0.24 -2.24
C GLY A 74 6.52 -0.01 -0.80
N VAL A 75 5.92 -0.62 0.21
CA VAL A 75 6.45 -0.61 1.59
C VAL A 75 6.19 -1.99 2.20
N GLY A 76 7.25 -2.75 2.47
CA GLY A 76 7.15 -4.13 2.92
C GLY A 76 6.37 -4.33 4.21
N GLY A 77 5.57 -5.40 4.25
CA GLY A 77 4.76 -5.75 5.44
C GLY A 77 3.66 -4.73 5.76
N THR A 78 3.13 -4.04 4.76
CA THR A 78 2.07 -3.02 4.93
C THR A 78 0.83 -3.35 4.11
N ASN A 79 -0.34 -2.98 4.64
CA ASN A 79 -1.66 -3.25 4.08
C ASN A 79 -2.23 -2.02 3.35
N SER A 80 -3.40 -2.20 2.74
CA SER A 80 -4.13 -1.16 2.00
C SER A 80 -4.55 0.02 2.88
N THR A 81 -4.78 -0.18 4.18
CA THR A 81 -5.02 0.92 5.14
C THR A 81 -3.83 1.86 5.20
N PHE A 82 -2.61 1.34 5.39
CA PHE A 82 -1.43 2.22 5.35
C PHE A 82 -1.21 2.79 3.94
N GLY A 83 -1.45 1.97 2.91
CA GLY A 83 -1.44 2.39 1.49
C GLY A 83 -2.28 3.64 1.23
N ALA A 84 -3.52 3.68 1.73
CA ALA A 84 -4.43 4.81 1.60
C ALA A 84 -3.91 6.07 2.30
N HIS A 85 -3.37 5.95 3.52
CA HIS A 85 -2.85 7.10 4.26
C HIS A 85 -1.59 7.70 3.63
N ARG A 86 -0.71 6.84 3.07
CA ARG A 86 0.54 7.28 2.43
C ARG A 86 0.40 7.60 0.94
N PHE A 87 -0.77 7.40 0.34
CA PHE A 87 -0.98 7.56 -1.10
C PHE A 87 -0.60 8.96 -1.59
N GLN A 88 -1.02 10.00 -0.87
CA GLN A 88 -0.68 11.37 -1.23
C GLN A 88 0.84 11.62 -1.17
N GLU A 89 1.49 11.31 -0.04
CA GLU A 89 2.93 11.58 0.16
C GLU A 89 3.82 10.75 -0.77
N HIS A 90 3.48 9.47 -0.97
CA HIS A 90 4.33 8.53 -1.71
C HIS A 90 4.03 8.49 -3.21
N VAL A 91 2.85 8.96 -3.65
CA VAL A 91 2.45 8.94 -5.06
C VAL A 91 2.10 10.34 -5.56
N LEU A 92 1.00 10.95 -5.10
CA LEU A 92 0.45 12.16 -5.74
C LEU A 92 1.34 13.41 -5.57
N GLN A 93 2.07 13.52 -4.46
CA GLN A 93 3.00 14.63 -4.22
C GLN A 93 4.32 14.50 -5.00
N LYS A 94 4.51 13.40 -5.76
CA LYS A 94 5.67 13.24 -6.65
C LYS A 94 5.46 13.90 -8.01
N GLY A 95 4.26 14.40 -8.30
CA GLY A 95 3.91 15.10 -9.55
C GLY A 95 2.73 14.46 -10.26
N THR A 96 2.55 14.78 -11.54
CA THR A 96 1.51 14.18 -12.37
C THR A 96 1.79 12.69 -12.58
N VAL A 97 0.82 11.86 -12.22
CA VAL A 97 0.86 10.39 -12.40
C VAL A 97 -0.20 9.99 -13.41
N ASP A 98 0.14 9.18 -14.41
CA ASP A 98 -0.81 8.72 -15.43
C ASP A 98 -1.48 7.41 -15.02
N ILE A 99 -0.74 6.52 -14.36
CA ILE A 99 -1.24 5.24 -13.87
C ILE A 99 -0.67 4.88 -12.51
N VAL A 100 -1.49 4.27 -11.65
CA VAL A 100 -1.04 3.60 -10.43
C VAL A 100 -1.41 2.12 -10.47
N PHE A 101 -0.40 1.26 -10.37
CA PHE A 101 -0.60 -0.15 -10.07
C PHE A 101 -0.72 -0.32 -8.55
N VAL A 102 -1.79 -0.96 -8.09
CA VAL A 102 -2.12 -1.12 -6.66
C VAL A 102 -2.13 -2.61 -6.29
N GLU A 103 -1.33 -3.01 -5.31
CA GLU A 103 -1.16 -4.42 -4.91
C GLU A 103 -1.09 -4.53 -3.38
N PHE A 104 -2.12 -5.12 -2.77
CA PHE A 104 -2.16 -5.43 -1.33
C PHE A 104 -2.79 -6.79 -1.02
N SER A 105 -3.06 -7.62 -2.02
CA SER A 105 -3.86 -8.85 -1.85
C SER A 105 -3.18 -9.88 -0.96
N VAL A 106 -1.84 -9.88 -0.94
CA VAL A 106 -1.06 -10.73 -0.05
C VAL A 106 -0.83 -10.12 1.33
N ASN A 107 -1.05 -8.81 1.49
CA ASN A 107 -0.77 -8.06 2.72
C ASN A 107 -2.01 -7.78 3.58
N ASP A 108 -3.17 -7.59 2.97
CA ASP A 108 -4.40 -7.37 3.73
C ASP A 108 -4.74 -8.61 4.57
N ASP A 109 -5.30 -8.38 5.74
CA ASP A 109 -5.81 -9.42 6.63
C ASP A 109 -7.14 -9.99 6.12
N LEU A 110 -7.66 -11.02 6.78
CA LEU A 110 -8.99 -11.59 6.47
C LEU A 110 -10.14 -10.72 7.04
N ASP A 111 -10.07 -9.40 6.80
CA ASP A 111 -11.09 -8.41 7.16
C ASP A 111 -11.59 -7.71 5.90
N ARG A 112 -12.79 -8.10 5.46
CA ARG A 112 -13.41 -7.53 4.26
C ARG A 112 -13.64 -6.03 4.39
N VAL A 113 -14.15 -5.57 5.55
CA VAL A 113 -14.54 -4.17 5.73
C VAL A 113 -13.31 -3.29 5.69
N GLU A 114 -12.26 -3.66 6.42
CA GLU A 114 -11.01 -2.88 6.48
C GLU A 114 -10.29 -2.88 5.12
N SER A 115 -10.25 -4.02 4.43
CA SER A 115 -9.68 -4.10 3.07
C SER A 115 -10.44 -3.20 2.09
N ILE A 116 -11.79 -3.15 2.16
CA ILE A 116 -12.58 -2.23 1.35
C ILE A 116 -12.25 -0.78 1.72
N ARG A 117 -12.16 -0.42 3.01
CA ARG A 117 -11.79 0.96 3.41
C ARG A 117 -10.48 1.41 2.80
N GLY A 118 -9.45 0.54 2.82
CA GLY A 118 -8.13 0.78 2.24
C GLY A 118 -8.20 0.95 0.73
N MET A 119 -8.67 -0.08 0.03
CA MET A 119 -8.71 -0.11 -1.44
C MET A 119 -9.64 0.96 -2.02
N GLU A 120 -10.85 1.11 -1.49
CA GLU A 120 -11.79 2.17 -1.89
C GLU A 120 -11.22 3.56 -1.55
N GLY A 121 -10.56 3.70 -0.40
CA GLY A 121 -9.91 4.95 -0.01
C GLY A 121 -8.88 5.42 -1.03
N ILE A 122 -8.04 4.52 -1.55
CA ILE A 122 -7.08 4.81 -2.62
C ILE A 122 -7.82 5.24 -3.90
N VAL A 123 -8.84 4.51 -4.32
CA VAL A 123 -9.62 4.81 -5.54
C VAL A 123 -10.26 6.19 -5.46
N ARG A 124 -10.95 6.47 -4.36
CA ARG A 124 -11.69 7.71 -4.18
C ARG A 124 -10.76 8.91 -3.98
N GLN A 125 -9.61 8.72 -3.30
CA GLN A 125 -8.55 9.73 -3.26
C GLN A 125 -8.03 10.05 -4.66
N CYS A 126 -7.74 9.02 -5.47
CA CYS A 126 -7.26 9.20 -6.84
C CYS A 126 -8.26 9.98 -7.68
N HIS A 127 -9.53 9.58 -7.72
CA HIS A 127 -10.56 10.30 -8.46
C HIS A 127 -10.76 11.75 -7.98
N ARG A 128 -10.62 12.01 -6.67
CA ARG A 128 -10.81 13.35 -6.09
C ARG A 128 -9.63 14.28 -6.30
N LEU A 129 -8.41 13.77 -6.16
CA LEU A 129 -7.18 14.58 -6.13
C LEU A 129 -6.41 14.56 -7.46
N SER A 130 -6.57 13.50 -8.26
CA SER A 130 -5.90 13.32 -9.55
C SER A 130 -6.84 12.65 -10.57
N PRO A 131 -7.90 13.33 -11.03
CA PRO A 131 -8.98 12.74 -11.82
C PRO A 131 -8.58 12.17 -13.19
N HIS A 132 -7.36 12.47 -13.66
CA HIS A 132 -6.80 11.92 -14.90
C HIS A 132 -5.87 10.72 -14.68
N THR A 133 -5.52 10.40 -13.43
CA THR A 133 -4.75 9.21 -13.10
C THR A 133 -5.65 7.98 -13.16
N GLU A 134 -5.23 6.98 -13.91
CA GLU A 134 -5.90 5.68 -13.97
C GLU A 134 -5.31 4.70 -12.95
N LEU A 135 -6.10 3.72 -12.55
CA LEU A 135 -5.70 2.70 -11.57
C LEU A 135 -5.75 1.33 -12.23
N CYS A 136 -4.85 0.43 -11.83
CA CYS A 136 -4.88 -0.97 -12.17
C CYS A 136 -4.60 -1.79 -10.90
N PHE A 137 -5.50 -2.70 -10.54
CA PHE A 137 -5.27 -3.59 -9.41
C PHE A 137 -4.45 -4.80 -9.85
N VAL A 138 -3.51 -5.20 -9.00
CA VAL A 138 -2.62 -6.32 -9.27
C VAL A 138 -2.71 -7.30 -8.11
N TYR A 139 -2.73 -8.60 -8.43
CA TYR A 139 -2.81 -9.67 -7.43
C TYR A 139 -1.62 -10.62 -7.55
N THR A 140 -0.68 -10.49 -6.63
CA THR A 140 0.54 -11.30 -6.56
C THR A 140 0.25 -12.69 -5.97
N ALA A 141 1.14 -13.64 -6.25
CA ALA A 141 1.06 -14.98 -5.70
C ALA A 141 1.72 -15.06 -4.33
N ALA A 142 1.11 -15.86 -3.47
CA ALA A 142 1.67 -16.39 -2.22
C ALA A 142 0.89 -17.68 -1.93
N ASP A 143 1.39 -18.55 -1.04
CA ASP A 143 0.72 -19.82 -0.69
C ASP A 143 -0.79 -19.66 -0.44
N LYS A 144 -1.17 -18.58 0.28
CA LYS A 144 -2.57 -18.31 0.64
C LYS A 144 -3.50 -18.03 -0.55
N ASN A 145 -2.95 -17.66 -1.70
CA ASN A 145 -3.71 -17.25 -2.89
C ASN A 145 -3.54 -18.19 -4.10
N LEU A 146 -2.70 -19.23 -4.00
CA LEU A 146 -2.50 -20.23 -5.06
C LEU A 146 -3.52 -21.38 -4.94
N THR A 147 -4.76 -21.13 -5.35
CA THR A 147 -5.88 -22.09 -5.17
C THR A 147 -6.76 -22.23 -6.41
N ASP A 148 -7.60 -23.28 -6.46
CA ASP A 148 -8.58 -23.54 -7.53
C ASP A 148 -9.82 -22.64 -7.52
N ARG A 149 -9.90 -21.72 -6.56
CA ARG A 149 -10.98 -20.76 -6.38
C ARG A 149 -10.42 -19.36 -6.19
N LEU A 150 -11.29 -18.35 -6.28
CA LEU A 150 -10.90 -16.96 -6.01
C LEU A 150 -10.55 -16.80 -4.51
N PRO A 151 -9.30 -16.46 -4.16
CA PRO A 151 -8.90 -16.27 -2.76
C PRO A 151 -9.62 -15.08 -2.12
N PHE A 152 -9.83 -15.12 -0.80
CA PHE A 152 -10.61 -14.12 -0.07
C PHE A 152 -10.17 -12.68 -0.37
N ASN A 153 -8.88 -12.37 -0.20
CA ASN A 153 -8.38 -11.01 -0.38
C ASN A 153 -8.52 -10.53 -1.83
N ILE A 154 -8.24 -11.40 -2.80
CA ILE A 154 -8.42 -11.09 -4.23
C ILE A 154 -9.89 -10.83 -4.50
N ALA A 155 -10.79 -11.67 -3.99
CA ALA A 155 -12.24 -11.49 -4.14
C ALA A 155 -12.70 -10.14 -3.59
N VAL A 156 -12.27 -9.76 -2.38
CA VAL A 156 -12.63 -8.47 -1.77
C VAL A 156 -12.10 -7.29 -2.58
N HIS A 157 -10.86 -7.36 -3.07
CA HIS A 157 -10.30 -6.30 -3.92
C HIS A 157 -11.01 -6.21 -5.27
N GLU A 158 -11.44 -7.34 -5.82
CA GLU A 158 -12.25 -7.41 -7.05
C GLU A 158 -13.66 -6.84 -6.86
N GLU A 159 -14.24 -6.88 -5.66
CA GLU A 159 -15.49 -6.15 -5.37
C GLU A 159 -15.31 -4.64 -5.58
N VAL A 160 -14.22 -4.07 -5.05
CA VAL A 160 -13.88 -2.65 -5.24
C VAL A 160 -13.56 -2.36 -6.71
N ALA A 161 -12.78 -3.23 -7.35
CA ALA A 161 -12.42 -3.08 -8.76
C ALA A 161 -13.67 -3.10 -9.66
N SER A 162 -14.59 -4.03 -9.42
CA SER A 162 -15.84 -4.13 -10.16
C SER A 162 -16.78 -2.96 -9.88
N TYR A 163 -16.82 -2.45 -8.66
CA TYR A 163 -17.70 -1.34 -8.31
C TYR A 163 -17.26 -0.03 -8.99
N TYR A 164 -15.95 0.20 -9.08
CA TYR A 164 -15.36 1.43 -9.64
C TYR A 164 -14.83 1.28 -11.08
N ASP A 165 -15.17 0.16 -11.75
CA ASP A 165 -14.70 -0.21 -13.08
C ASP A 165 -13.16 -0.19 -13.24
N ILE A 166 -12.40 -0.56 -12.21
CA ILE A 166 -10.94 -0.55 -12.23
C ILE A 166 -10.41 -1.83 -12.89
N PRO A 167 -9.57 -1.76 -13.95
CA PRO A 167 -8.94 -2.95 -14.51
C PRO A 167 -8.11 -3.69 -13.46
N SER A 168 -7.99 -5.01 -13.62
CA SER A 168 -7.15 -5.82 -12.74
C SER A 168 -6.41 -6.95 -13.46
N VAL A 169 -5.25 -7.33 -12.91
CA VAL A 169 -4.41 -8.42 -13.40
C VAL A 169 -4.08 -9.36 -12.25
N ASN A 170 -4.35 -10.65 -12.43
CA ASN A 170 -4.18 -11.69 -11.43
C ASN A 170 -2.99 -12.58 -11.76
N PHE A 171 -1.84 -12.31 -11.15
CA PHE A 171 -0.66 -13.15 -11.33
C PHE A 171 -0.82 -14.51 -10.63
N ALA A 172 -1.54 -14.54 -9.50
CA ALA A 172 -1.70 -15.75 -8.70
C ALA A 172 -2.37 -16.88 -9.50
N VAL A 173 -3.40 -16.58 -10.32
CA VAL A 173 -4.06 -17.62 -11.12
C VAL A 173 -3.14 -18.17 -12.23
N GLU A 174 -2.33 -17.32 -12.87
CA GLU A 174 -1.40 -17.75 -13.91
C GLU A 174 -0.31 -18.67 -13.33
N ILE A 175 0.25 -18.31 -12.17
CA ILE A 175 1.20 -19.17 -11.44
C ILE A 175 0.53 -20.49 -11.02
N TYR A 176 -0.70 -20.43 -10.49
CA TYR A 176 -1.44 -21.62 -10.08
C TYR A 176 -1.68 -22.58 -11.25
N GLU A 177 -2.02 -22.07 -12.44
CA GLU A 177 -2.20 -22.91 -13.63
C GLU A 177 -0.88 -23.56 -14.10
N LEU A 178 0.25 -22.86 -13.98
CA LEU A 178 1.57 -23.46 -14.27
C LEU A 178 1.90 -24.60 -13.30
N ILE A 179 1.57 -24.45 -12.02
CA ILE A 179 1.74 -25.49 -11.00
C ILE A 179 0.84 -26.69 -11.32
N LEU A 180 -0.45 -26.46 -11.58
CA LEU A 180 -1.38 -27.54 -11.94
C LEU A 180 -0.97 -28.29 -13.20
N ALA A 181 -0.37 -27.61 -14.17
CA ALA A 181 0.14 -28.23 -15.39
C ALA A 181 1.45 -29.00 -15.18
N GLY A 182 2.02 -29.03 -13.96
CA GLY A 182 3.31 -29.64 -13.65
C GLY A 182 4.49 -28.94 -14.30
N ARG A 183 4.33 -27.68 -14.70
CA ARG A 183 5.36 -26.88 -15.39
C ARG A 183 6.19 -26.02 -14.45
N MET A 184 5.74 -25.86 -13.21
CA MET A 184 6.35 -24.99 -12.21
C MET A 184 6.18 -25.58 -10.81
N GLN A 185 7.11 -25.29 -9.90
CA GLN A 185 6.96 -25.46 -8.47
C GLN A 185 7.04 -24.09 -7.81
N TRP A 186 6.11 -23.76 -6.91
CA TRP A 186 6.04 -22.41 -6.35
C TRP A 186 7.30 -22.06 -5.56
N GLU A 187 7.82 -23.00 -4.77
CA GLU A 187 9.02 -22.87 -3.95
C GLU A 187 10.28 -22.64 -4.80
N HIS A 188 10.24 -22.99 -6.09
CA HIS A 188 11.30 -22.62 -7.01
C HIS A 188 11.33 -21.11 -7.20
N LEU A 189 10.17 -20.51 -7.49
CA LEU A 189 10.03 -19.07 -7.72
C LEU A 189 10.09 -18.24 -6.44
N ALA A 190 9.53 -18.73 -5.34
CA ALA A 190 9.48 -18.04 -4.05
C ALA A 190 9.81 -19.02 -2.92
N PRO A 191 11.11 -19.20 -2.59
CA PRO A 191 11.54 -20.16 -1.57
C PRO A 191 10.98 -19.89 -0.16
N ASP A 192 10.57 -18.65 0.12
CA ASP A 192 9.94 -18.27 1.38
C ASP A 192 8.41 -18.30 1.34
N HIS A 193 7.82 -18.80 0.24
CA HIS A 193 6.39 -18.92 -0.01
C HIS A 193 5.64 -17.59 -0.25
N TYR A 194 6.36 -16.46 -0.33
CA TYR A 194 5.79 -15.12 -0.52
C TYR A 194 6.49 -14.31 -1.61
N HIS A 195 7.81 -14.14 -1.50
CA HIS A 195 8.57 -13.19 -2.31
C HIS A 195 9.23 -13.91 -3.49
N PRO A 196 8.79 -13.64 -4.74
CA PRO A 196 9.42 -14.25 -5.90
C PRO A 196 10.85 -13.74 -6.10
N HIS A 197 11.74 -14.61 -6.58
CA HIS A 197 13.03 -14.21 -7.13
C HIS A 197 12.89 -13.68 -8.56
N ASP A 198 14.01 -13.38 -9.20
CA ASP A 198 14.07 -12.72 -10.53
C ASP A 198 13.16 -13.37 -11.59
N GLU A 199 13.06 -14.70 -11.63
CA GLU A 199 12.21 -15.40 -12.61
C GLU A 199 10.72 -15.19 -12.32
N GLY A 200 10.31 -15.21 -11.05
CA GLY A 200 8.94 -14.94 -10.66
C GLY A 200 8.55 -13.48 -10.89
N HIS A 201 9.46 -12.54 -10.61
CA HIS A 201 9.27 -11.13 -10.95
C HIS A 201 9.19 -10.90 -12.46
N ALA A 202 9.98 -11.62 -13.26
CA ALA A 202 9.91 -11.57 -14.72
C ALA A 202 8.56 -12.09 -15.24
N LEU A 203 8.03 -13.18 -14.69
CA LEU A 203 6.69 -13.66 -15.04
C LEU A 203 5.61 -12.62 -14.73
N TYR A 204 5.69 -11.94 -13.59
CA TYR A 204 4.75 -10.87 -13.24
C TYR A 204 4.81 -9.69 -14.20
N ALA A 205 6.01 -9.26 -14.59
CA ALA A 205 6.20 -8.19 -15.58
C ALA A 205 5.67 -8.60 -16.95
N ASP A 206 5.87 -9.85 -17.35
CA ASP A 206 5.34 -10.41 -18.59
C ASP A 206 3.81 -10.40 -18.61
N TYR A 207 3.14 -10.74 -17.51
CA TYR A 207 1.68 -10.65 -17.41
C TYR A 207 1.17 -9.20 -17.52
N ILE A 208 1.89 -8.22 -16.96
CA ILE A 208 1.56 -6.80 -17.14
C ILE A 208 1.77 -6.37 -18.58
N ARG A 209 2.89 -6.76 -19.20
CA ARG A 209 3.14 -6.49 -20.62
C ARG A 209 2.02 -7.04 -21.49
N ASP A 210 1.64 -8.30 -21.31
CA ASP A 210 0.61 -8.97 -22.10
C ASP A 210 -0.77 -8.33 -21.88
N PHE A 211 -1.07 -7.89 -20.65
CA PHE A 211 -2.27 -7.11 -20.33
C PHE A 211 -2.27 -5.76 -21.08
N LEU A 212 -1.19 -4.99 -21.00
CA LEU A 212 -1.08 -3.70 -21.69
C LEU A 212 -1.17 -3.87 -23.22
N GLN A 213 -0.54 -4.90 -23.78
CA GLN A 213 -0.67 -5.24 -25.21
C GLN A 213 -2.12 -5.58 -25.58
N THR A 214 -2.83 -6.33 -24.73
CA THR A 214 -4.25 -6.65 -24.95
C THR A 214 -5.09 -5.38 -25.05
N LEU A 215 -4.84 -4.38 -24.20
CA LEU A 215 -5.53 -3.10 -24.22
C LEU A 215 -5.31 -2.29 -25.51
N GLU A 216 -4.25 -2.55 -26.28
CA GLU A 216 -4.00 -1.84 -27.55
C GLU A 216 -5.07 -2.12 -28.60
N PHE A 217 -5.59 -3.35 -28.58
CA PHE A 217 -6.58 -3.86 -29.53
C PHE A 217 -8.03 -3.53 -29.15
N ILE A 218 -8.23 -2.97 -27.96
CA ILE A 218 -9.54 -2.51 -27.52
C ILE A 218 -9.78 -1.15 -28.19
N GLN A 219 -10.81 -1.08 -29.02
CA GLN A 219 -11.22 0.17 -29.65
C GLN A 219 -11.76 1.10 -28.57
N ASP A 220 -11.56 2.41 -28.75
CA ASP A 220 -12.07 3.49 -27.89
C ASP A 220 -13.62 3.57 -27.95
N GLU A 221 -14.33 2.46 -27.72
CA GLU A 221 -15.77 2.48 -27.54
C GLU A 221 -16.05 2.98 -26.12
N ASP A 222 -16.37 4.27 -26.05
CA ASP A 222 -16.75 5.01 -24.86
C ASP A 222 -15.71 4.95 -23.73
N ALA A 223 -14.67 5.79 -23.85
CA ALA A 223 -13.94 6.30 -22.69
C ALA A 223 -14.94 7.00 -21.75
N ARG A 224 -15.61 6.22 -20.90
CA ARG A 224 -16.52 6.73 -19.88
C ARG A 224 -15.67 7.54 -18.93
N THR A 225 -15.93 8.84 -18.90
CA THR A 225 -15.42 9.73 -17.86
C THR A 225 -15.64 9.05 -16.50
N PRO A 226 -14.62 8.96 -15.62
CA PRO A 226 -14.79 8.34 -14.32
C PRO A 226 -16.03 8.90 -13.63
N SER A 227 -16.99 8.03 -13.36
CA SER A 227 -18.20 8.42 -12.64
C SER A 227 -17.80 8.67 -11.20
N SER A 228 -17.31 9.87 -10.88
CA SER A 228 -17.02 10.33 -9.51
C SER A 228 -18.26 10.41 -8.61
N THR A 229 -19.39 9.92 -9.09
CA THR A 229 -20.73 10.02 -8.50
C THR A 229 -21.19 8.74 -7.80
N LEU A 230 -20.43 7.64 -7.86
CA LEU A 230 -20.79 6.43 -7.14
C LEU A 230 -20.74 6.68 -5.62
N PRO A 231 -21.78 6.26 -4.86
CA PRO A 231 -21.73 6.33 -3.42
C PRO A 231 -20.60 5.43 -2.89
N PRO A 232 -20.04 5.72 -1.72
CA PRO A 232 -19.04 4.85 -1.13
C PRO A 232 -19.65 3.48 -0.81
N MET A 233 -18.93 2.41 -1.11
CA MET A 233 -19.18 1.04 -0.66
C MET A 233 -19.10 0.96 0.87
N GLU A 234 -18.10 1.64 1.44
CA GLU A 234 -17.97 1.80 2.89
C GLU A 234 -17.95 3.27 3.30
N SER A 235 -18.95 3.68 4.09
CA SER A 235 -19.10 5.08 4.55
C SER A 235 -17.98 5.58 5.47
N SER A 236 -17.09 4.67 5.87
CA SER A 236 -15.92 4.92 6.72
C SER A 236 -14.60 4.63 5.99
N ASN A 237 -14.62 4.60 4.65
CA ASN A 237 -13.42 4.42 3.85
C ASN A 237 -12.39 5.53 4.06
N TYR A 238 -11.21 5.32 3.49
CA TYR A 238 -10.06 6.20 3.62
C TYR A 238 -9.96 7.25 2.48
N GLU A 239 -11.07 7.76 1.95
CA GLU A 239 -11.06 8.72 0.82
C GLU A 239 -10.47 10.09 1.17
N TYR A 240 -10.35 10.42 2.46
CA TYR A 240 -9.70 11.64 2.96
C TYR A 240 -8.48 11.32 3.82
N ALA A 241 -7.98 10.08 3.76
CA ALA A 241 -6.83 9.69 4.53
C ALA A 241 -5.60 10.51 4.16
N MET A 242 -4.88 10.93 5.19
CA MET A 242 -3.66 11.70 5.10
C MET A 242 -2.63 11.13 6.07
N MET A 243 -1.38 11.20 5.64
CA MET A 243 -0.20 10.97 6.47
C MET A 243 0.60 12.27 6.50
N THR A 244 0.81 12.81 7.70
CA THR A 244 1.59 14.03 7.90
C THR A 244 2.82 13.76 8.76
N GLY A 245 3.82 14.65 8.64
CA GLY A 245 5.04 14.55 9.43
C GLY A 245 4.79 14.82 10.92
N VAL A 246 5.64 14.26 11.78
CA VAL A 246 5.52 14.44 13.24
C VAL A 246 5.69 15.89 13.71
N ARG A 247 6.10 16.82 12.83
CA ARG A 247 6.15 18.26 13.12
C ARG A 247 4.78 18.92 13.22
N GLU A 248 3.73 18.27 12.77
CA GLU A 248 2.34 18.75 12.86
C GLU A 248 1.70 18.49 14.24
N VAL A 249 2.45 17.96 15.22
CA VAL A 249 1.96 17.83 16.60
C VAL A 249 1.61 19.21 17.17
N THR A 250 0.51 19.30 17.90
CA THR A 250 0.09 20.55 18.55
C THR A 250 0.95 20.84 19.78
N GLU A 251 1.16 19.82 20.62
CA GLU A 251 1.92 19.92 21.86
C GLU A 251 2.65 18.61 22.12
N TYR A 252 3.84 18.66 22.72
CA TYR A 252 4.55 17.48 23.20
C TYR A 252 5.40 17.81 24.43
N ARG A 253 5.57 16.81 25.31
CA ARG A 253 6.38 16.89 26.53
C ARG A 253 7.19 15.61 26.69
N GLY A 254 8.49 15.77 26.95
CA GLY A 254 9.38 14.64 27.21
C GLY A 254 9.76 13.86 25.94
N PHE A 255 9.56 14.44 24.76
CA PHE A 255 10.05 13.91 23.49
C PHE A 255 11.19 14.78 22.95
N GLN A 256 12.05 14.16 22.14
CA GLN A 256 13.06 14.83 21.32
C GLN A 256 12.95 14.36 19.87
N PHE A 257 13.32 15.22 18.93
CA PHE A 257 13.44 14.81 17.53
C PHE A 257 14.68 13.93 17.35
N ALA A 258 14.53 12.86 16.59
CA ALA A 258 15.59 11.91 16.27
C ALA A 258 15.42 11.39 14.82
N HIS A 259 16.44 10.70 14.34
CA HIS A 259 16.45 9.92 13.11
C HIS A 259 17.07 8.56 13.42
N LEU A 260 16.83 7.57 12.55
CA LEU A 260 17.62 6.34 12.58
C LEU A 260 18.91 6.59 11.81
N ASP A 261 20.05 6.36 12.45
CA ASP A 261 21.39 6.50 11.88
C ASP A 261 21.89 5.13 11.41
N ASP A 262 22.46 4.37 12.34
CA ASP A 262 23.08 3.07 12.10
C ASP A 262 22.20 1.90 12.62
N GLU A 263 21.01 2.18 13.16
CA GLU A 263 20.14 1.13 13.64
C GLU A 263 19.60 0.27 12.49
N PRO A 264 19.54 -1.08 12.67
CA PRO A 264 18.96 -1.95 11.67
C PRO A 264 17.53 -1.52 11.33
N ARG A 265 17.27 -1.34 10.03
CA ARG A 265 15.98 -0.87 9.51
C ARG A 265 15.47 -1.83 8.45
N MET A 266 14.16 -2.07 8.47
CA MET A 266 13.48 -2.96 7.55
C MET A 266 12.27 -2.28 6.92
N ASN A 267 12.02 -2.54 5.64
CA ASN A 267 10.83 -2.13 4.89
C ASN A 267 10.53 -0.62 4.93
N TRP A 268 11.55 0.23 5.09
CA TRP A 268 11.39 1.68 5.06
C TRP A 268 12.61 2.34 4.42
N ARG A 269 12.41 2.97 3.27
CA ARG A 269 13.45 3.71 2.55
C ARG A 269 13.32 5.23 2.62
N PHE A 270 12.24 5.72 3.23
CA PHE A 270 11.98 7.15 3.36
C PHE A 270 12.68 7.74 4.59
N HIS A 271 12.63 9.06 4.73
CA HIS A 271 13.18 9.76 5.89
C HIS A 271 12.61 9.21 7.19
N THR A 272 13.45 9.14 8.22
CA THR A 272 13.17 8.53 9.52
C THR A 272 13.05 9.57 10.63
N GLU A 273 12.82 10.84 10.32
CA GLU A 273 12.58 11.85 11.35
C GLU A 273 11.38 11.44 12.22
N HIS A 274 11.58 11.37 13.53
CA HIS A 274 10.57 10.94 14.49
C HIS A 274 10.72 11.67 15.83
N LEU A 275 9.65 11.66 16.62
CA LEU A 275 9.73 11.98 18.05
C LEU A 275 10.08 10.71 18.83
N LEU A 276 11.12 10.78 19.66
CA LEU A 276 11.63 9.71 20.51
C LEU A 276 11.47 10.07 21.98
N THR A 277 11.07 9.09 22.79
CA THR A 277 11.16 9.15 24.24
C THR A 277 11.38 7.77 24.87
N TYR A 278 11.98 7.75 26.05
CA TYR A 278 12.01 6.61 26.97
C TYR A 278 11.31 6.93 28.31
N ALA A 279 10.94 8.19 28.52
CA ALA A 279 10.34 8.62 29.77
C ALA A 279 8.90 8.11 29.85
N ALA A 280 8.55 7.48 30.96
CA ALA A 280 7.15 7.25 31.29
C ALA A 280 6.42 8.61 31.40
N ASP A 281 5.14 8.62 31.03
CA ASP A 281 4.27 9.80 31.04
C ASP A 281 4.64 10.91 30.05
N ALA A 282 5.69 10.74 29.23
CA ALA A 282 5.93 11.59 28.07
C ALA A 282 4.70 11.52 27.16
N SER A 283 4.19 12.68 26.76
CA SER A 283 2.93 12.77 26.03
C SER A 283 3.03 13.72 24.84
N LEU A 284 2.33 13.40 23.76
CA LEU A 284 2.08 14.33 22.66
C LEU A 284 0.59 14.41 22.36
N THR A 285 0.19 15.54 21.80
CA THR A 285 -1.18 15.81 21.39
C THR A 285 -1.20 16.37 19.98
N PHE A 286 -2.14 15.90 19.16
CA PHE A 286 -2.43 16.44 17.85
C PHE A 286 -3.93 16.49 17.62
N LYS A 287 -4.36 17.38 16.72
CA LYS A 287 -5.77 17.59 16.40
C LYS A 287 -6.03 17.22 14.95
N VAL A 288 -7.15 16.55 14.71
CA VAL A 288 -7.60 16.19 13.36
C VAL A 288 -9.06 16.54 13.18
N HIS A 289 -9.48 16.73 11.93
CA HIS A 289 -10.89 16.77 11.56
C HIS A 289 -11.20 15.59 10.64
N GLY A 290 -12.11 14.71 11.04
CA GLY A 290 -12.41 13.51 10.27
C GLY A 290 -13.20 12.45 11.03
N GLN A 291 -13.26 11.25 10.47
CA GLN A 291 -13.80 10.03 11.07
C GLN A 291 -12.73 9.23 11.82
N SER A 292 -11.44 9.34 11.52
CA SER A 292 -10.42 8.59 12.27
C SER A 292 -9.09 9.32 12.37
N ALA A 293 -8.27 8.85 13.31
CA ALA A 293 -6.90 9.27 13.50
C ALA A 293 -6.01 8.06 13.73
N GLY A 294 -4.70 8.27 13.67
CA GLY A 294 -3.72 7.22 13.94
C GLY A 294 -2.31 7.76 13.96
N ILE A 295 -1.35 6.86 14.11
CA ILE A 295 0.07 7.17 14.05
C ILE A 295 0.82 6.09 13.28
N CYS A 296 1.93 6.48 12.63
CA CYS A 296 2.95 5.54 12.17
C CYS A 296 4.14 5.61 13.12
N MET A 297 4.51 4.47 13.68
CA MET A 297 5.65 4.30 14.57
C MET A 297 6.82 3.63 13.86
N LEU A 298 8.02 3.88 14.36
CA LEU A 298 9.18 3.02 14.12
C LEU A 298 9.29 2.02 15.26
N CYS A 299 8.69 0.84 15.09
CA CYS A 299 8.77 -0.23 16.09
C CYS A 299 10.00 -1.10 15.87
N GLY A 300 10.74 -1.38 16.93
CA GLY A 300 12.00 -2.12 16.93
C GLY A 300 12.36 -2.69 18.30
N PRO A 301 13.64 -3.04 18.55
CA PRO A 301 14.00 -3.92 19.67
C PRO A 301 13.65 -3.38 21.06
N ASP A 302 13.59 -2.06 21.20
CA ASP A 302 13.36 -1.38 22.46
C ASP A 302 11.94 -0.79 22.58
N THR A 303 11.03 -1.08 21.66
CA THR A 303 9.69 -0.49 21.62
C THR A 303 8.85 -0.88 22.84
N GLY A 304 8.28 0.13 23.48
CA GLY A 304 7.38 0.00 24.63
C GLY A 304 5.91 -0.10 24.25
N ILE A 305 5.09 -0.27 25.28
CA ILE A 305 3.64 -0.13 25.20
C ILE A 305 3.33 1.35 25.42
N PHE A 306 2.55 1.95 24.54
CA PHE A 306 2.01 3.28 24.73
C PHE A 306 0.52 3.20 25.00
N GLU A 307 -0.10 4.32 25.30
CA GLU A 307 -1.55 4.44 25.37
C GLU A 307 -2.02 5.70 24.67
N TYR A 308 -3.26 5.69 24.21
CA TYR A 308 -3.87 6.85 23.54
C TYR A 308 -5.24 7.17 24.14
N ALA A 309 -5.62 8.44 24.08
CA ALA A 309 -6.96 8.92 24.37
C ALA A 309 -7.49 9.75 23.19
N ILE A 310 -8.79 9.66 22.95
CA ILE A 310 -9.52 10.52 22.01
C ILE A 310 -10.38 11.46 22.84
N ASP A 311 -10.24 12.76 22.58
CA ASP A 311 -10.86 13.84 23.33
C ASP A 311 -10.57 13.67 24.84
N GLU A 312 -11.58 13.77 25.70
CA GLU A 312 -11.44 13.54 27.16
C GLU A 312 -11.75 12.08 27.56
N GLY A 313 -11.66 11.16 26.60
CA GLY A 313 -11.92 9.74 26.82
C GLY A 313 -10.83 9.03 27.66
N PRO A 314 -11.10 7.80 28.11
CA PRO A 314 -10.12 7.02 28.85
C PRO A 314 -8.95 6.57 27.97
N PHE A 315 -7.74 6.60 28.52
CA PHE A 315 -6.57 6.05 27.85
C PHE A 315 -6.73 4.55 27.59
N GLN A 316 -6.36 4.14 26.38
CA GLN A 316 -6.36 2.74 25.91
C GLN A 316 -4.92 2.31 25.61
N PRO A 317 -4.42 1.22 26.21
CA PRO A 317 -3.08 0.73 25.94
C PRO A 317 -2.97 0.09 24.55
N MET A 318 -1.80 0.22 23.93
CA MET A 318 -1.45 -0.41 22.65
C MET A 318 -0.06 -1.04 22.71
N ASN A 319 0.00 -2.34 22.44
CA ASN A 319 1.24 -3.08 22.22
C ASN A 319 1.35 -3.41 20.73
N LEU A 320 2.31 -2.79 20.05
CA LEU A 320 2.61 -3.03 18.63
C LEU A 320 3.88 -3.88 18.43
N PHE A 321 4.48 -4.38 19.50
CA PHE A 321 5.70 -5.17 19.43
C PHE A 321 5.41 -6.56 18.84
N ASP A 322 6.11 -6.91 17.76
CA ASP A 322 5.99 -8.19 17.09
C ASP A 322 7.34 -8.90 16.94
N ASP A 323 7.37 -10.03 16.23
CA ASP A 323 8.60 -10.81 16.10
C ASP A 323 9.68 -10.14 15.24
N TRP A 324 9.29 -9.22 14.35
CA TRP A 324 10.22 -8.45 13.53
C TRP A 324 10.90 -7.35 14.31
N CYS A 325 10.21 -6.79 15.32
CA CYS A 325 10.77 -5.78 16.22
C CYS A 325 12.06 -6.27 16.90
N LYS A 326 12.26 -7.58 17.10
CA LYS A 326 13.50 -8.13 17.71
C LYS A 326 14.75 -7.86 16.88
N ILE A 327 14.63 -7.60 15.58
CA ILE A 327 15.75 -7.63 14.62
C ILE A 327 16.02 -6.24 14.03
N ALA A 328 14.97 -5.46 13.76
CA ALA A 328 15.10 -4.17 13.10
C ALA A 328 13.94 -3.23 13.45
N TYR A 329 14.15 -1.92 13.23
CA TYR A 329 13.07 -0.95 13.21
C TYR A 329 12.30 -1.01 11.90
N ARG A 330 10.97 -1.03 11.99
CA ARG A 330 10.06 -1.07 10.84
C ARG A 330 8.86 -0.14 11.06
N PRO A 331 8.20 0.33 10.00
CA PRO A 331 6.99 1.11 10.12
C PRO A 331 5.86 0.21 10.62
N VAL A 332 5.17 0.63 11.68
CA VAL A 332 3.95 -0.02 12.18
C VAL A 332 2.90 1.04 12.42
N ILE A 333 1.69 0.79 11.93
CA ILE A 333 0.59 1.72 12.09
C ILE A 333 -0.26 1.36 13.31
N ALA A 334 -0.73 2.37 14.02
CA ALA A 334 -1.82 2.27 14.97
C ALA A 334 -2.96 3.17 14.51
N MET A 335 -4.05 2.54 14.05
CA MET A 335 -5.31 3.23 13.78
C MET A 335 -6.13 3.28 15.07
N PHE A 336 -6.67 4.44 15.39
CA PHE A 336 -7.58 4.62 16.51
C PHE A 336 -9.03 4.42 16.05
N PRO A 337 -9.98 4.14 16.97
CA PRO A 337 -11.37 3.87 16.63
C PRO A 337 -11.99 4.92 15.71
N ILE A 338 -12.73 4.42 14.72
CA ILE A 338 -13.41 5.24 13.73
C ILE A 338 -14.71 5.81 14.33
N ALA A 339 -14.86 7.13 14.27
CA ALA A 339 -16.08 7.86 14.58
C ALA A 339 -17.12 7.71 13.45
N LYS A 340 -18.40 7.64 13.84
CA LYS A 340 -19.51 7.51 12.88
C LYS A 340 -19.59 8.72 11.93
N GLU A 341 -19.39 9.91 12.47
CA GLU A 341 -19.48 11.18 11.76
C GLU A 341 -18.15 11.91 11.80
N ARG A 342 -17.93 12.76 10.79
CA ARG A 342 -16.75 13.64 10.73
C ARG A 342 -16.83 14.67 11.84
N LYS A 343 -15.82 14.73 12.69
CA LYS A 343 -15.72 15.67 13.80
C LYS A 343 -14.28 16.11 14.03
N ASN A 344 -14.12 17.20 14.78
CA ASN A 344 -12.84 17.51 15.38
C ASN A 344 -12.53 16.50 16.48
N MET A 345 -11.30 16.00 16.50
CA MET A 345 -10.79 15.10 17.54
C MET A 345 -9.46 15.62 18.05
N THR A 346 -9.29 15.58 19.36
CA THR A 346 -7.98 15.75 19.99
C THR A 346 -7.44 14.39 20.36
N ILE A 347 -6.26 14.04 19.86
CA ILE A 347 -5.62 12.76 20.14
C ILE A 347 -4.45 13.00 21.06
N THR A 348 -4.43 12.33 22.21
CA THR A 348 -3.29 12.34 23.12
C THR A 348 -2.66 10.96 23.14
N VAL A 349 -1.36 10.89 22.87
CA VAL A 349 -0.56 9.67 22.94
C VAL A 349 0.42 9.82 24.10
N ARG A 350 0.49 8.82 24.98
CA ARG A 350 1.36 8.82 26.16
C ARG A 350 2.21 7.55 26.21
N ASN A 351 3.50 7.73 26.45
CA ASN A 351 4.40 6.61 26.68
C ASN A 351 4.16 6.02 28.08
N THR A 352 4.18 4.70 28.21
CA THR A 352 4.07 4.02 29.50
C THR A 352 5.42 3.45 29.93
N SER A 353 5.49 2.95 31.17
CA SER A 353 6.64 2.15 31.65
C SER A 353 6.51 0.67 31.29
N LEU A 354 5.47 0.28 30.56
CA LEU A 354 5.19 -1.10 30.19
C LEU A 354 5.83 -1.46 28.85
N LYS A 355 6.12 -2.75 28.67
CA LYS A 355 6.67 -3.30 27.44
C LYS A 355 6.26 -4.76 27.26
N ASP A 356 6.35 -5.24 26.03
CA ASP A 356 6.35 -6.66 25.74
C ASP A 356 7.55 -7.34 26.44
N ASN A 357 7.39 -8.59 26.88
CA ASN A 357 8.46 -9.31 27.58
C ASN A 357 9.70 -9.58 26.70
N ARG A 358 9.53 -9.56 25.37
CA ARG A 358 10.61 -9.69 24.37
C ARG A 358 11.31 -8.37 24.08
N SER A 359 10.70 -7.23 24.39
CA SER A 359 11.29 -5.91 24.17
C SER A 359 12.42 -5.63 25.15
N THR A 360 13.48 -4.95 24.69
CA THR A 360 14.61 -4.56 25.53
C THR A 360 14.39 -3.24 26.26
N GLY A 361 13.37 -2.46 25.89
CA GLY A 361 13.13 -1.12 26.42
C GLY A 361 11.65 -0.69 26.40
N THR A 362 11.43 0.61 26.62
CA THR A 362 10.11 1.24 26.66
C THR A 362 10.07 2.47 25.74
N SER A 363 10.77 2.40 24.60
CA SER A 363 10.87 3.49 23.66
C SER A 363 9.53 3.72 22.95
N LEU A 364 9.21 4.98 22.70
CA LEU A 364 8.12 5.37 21.81
C LEU A 364 8.70 6.27 20.72
N ARG A 365 8.66 5.77 19.49
CA ARG A 365 9.18 6.42 18.28
C ARG A 365 8.06 6.67 17.30
N ILE A 366 7.58 7.91 17.20
CA ILE A 366 6.44 8.30 16.35
C ILE A 366 6.96 9.11 15.16
N MET A 367 6.72 8.60 13.96
CA MET A 367 7.25 9.15 12.70
C MET A 367 6.21 9.97 11.95
N LYS A 368 4.94 9.53 11.95
CA LYS A 368 3.85 10.18 11.20
C LYS A 368 2.57 10.21 12.00
N LEU A 369 1.73 11.19 11.68
CA LEU A 369 0.37 11.34 12.20
C LEU A 369 -0.63 11.04 11.08
N PHE A 370 -1.74 10.40 11.42
CA PHE A 370 -2.80 10.09 10.46
C PHE A 370 -4.10 10.80 10.80
N SER A 371 -4.82 11.16 9.75
CA SER A 371 -6.20 11.64 9.80
C SER A 371 -6.98 11.08 8.62
N ASN A 372 -8.27 10.86 8.78
CA ASN A 372 -9.21 10.59 7.68
C ASN A 372 -10.58 11.13 8.01
#